data_AF-A0A2N3A4E5-F1
#
_entry.id   AF-A0A2N3A4E5-F1
#
_cell.length_a   1.000
_cell.length_b   1.000
_cell.length_c   1.000
_cell.angle_alpha   90.00
_cell.angle_beta   90.00
_cell.angle_gamma   90.00
#
_symmetry.space_group_name_H-M   'P 1'
#
loop_
_entity.id
_entity.type
_entity.pdbx_description
1 polymer ?
#
loop_
_entity_poly.entity_id
_entity_poly.type
_entity_poly.pdbx_seq_one_letter_code
_entity_poly.pdbx_strand_id
1 'polypeptide(L)'
;MNKISSIKSKSIILKLSLIYFSFLFMQLDITAQNGKEIFNANCTACHFATADRLVGPGLLGVTEKRSKEWFANWVKDSQKMVAEGDKDAVALFEEYQIPMQSFEGVLTDAEILAVYDFLANPEGGEAAATNETATDGDGDDLAIAGEKLYKANCSACHSIGANKVVGPGLQGINEKRSEEWLIKWIQNSPELIASGDPDANAIFEEYNKMPMPPLALSDEDVKAILAYIKNPPGKKEVAAETTEIQGTDVPKDDNSTVMLILLVVVIVFAVILLVFLNKSRVSIAKAVAEKTGDTYNGPVTLAEACKHLISNNKGIVAVIVIILFFAGLVDLMDGAMQIGVHQGYKPEQPIKFSHQIHAGLDKIDCNYCHSSARHSKTSGIPSLNVCMNCHLYIKGEGKTFTYNGEEYPMAEEIQKIYTYLDFDPSTGKYGDNQTPVKWIKVHNLPDHAFFSHQQHVTVGKQQCQTCHGPVQEMDVVEQFSPLTMGWCIQCHKETSVATQGNGYYDDLHSRMPEEFKNKVMQDGKITVNEIGGMECAKCHY
;
A
#
# COMPACT_ATOMS: atom_id res chain seq x y z
N MET A 1 2.67 -9.24 -72.26
CA MET A 1 3.06 -7.89 -71.79
C MET A 1 2.97 -7.88 -70.28
N ASN A 2 4.11 -7.58 -69.60
CA ASN A 2 4.31 -7.08 -68.22
C ASN A 2 3.71 -7.92 -67.06
N LYS A 3 4.43 -8.59 -66.13
CA LYS A 3 5.56 -8.25 -65.23
C LYS A 3 5.36 -6.95 -64.41
N ILE A 4 5.51 -7.09 -63.08
CA ILE A 4 5.63 -6.06 -62.01
C ILE A 4 4.25 -5.61 -61.47
N SER A 5 3.86 -5.77 -60.20
CA SER A 5 4.59 -5.51 -58.95
C SER A 5 4.11 -6.37 -57.77
N SER A 6 5.08 -6.93 -57.07
CA SER A 6 5.06 -7.18 -55.63
C SER A 6 5.14 -5.83 -54.89
N ILE A 7 4.63 -5.75 -53.65
CA ILE A 7 4.88 -4.77 -52.55
C ILE A 7 3.57 -4.18 -52.01
N LYS A 8 3.13 -4.66 -50.83
CA LYS A 8 2.61 -3.88 -49.67
C LYS A 8 1.98 -4.81 -48.61
N SER A 9 2.81 -5.58 -47.94
CA SER A 9 2.41 -6.27 -46.68
C SER A 9 3.43 -6.07 -45.54
N LYS A 10 4.68 -5.69 -45.86
CA LYS A 10 5.74 -5.45 -44.87
C LYS A 10 5.70 -4.10 -44.13
N SER A 11 4.77 -3.18 -44.45
CA SER A 11 4.77 -1.83 -43.85
C SER A 11 3.94 -1.68 -42.57
N ILE A 12 3.06 -2.63 -42.24
CA ILE A 12 2.15 -2.49 -41.08
C ILE A 12 2.79 -3.07 -39.82
N ILE A 13 3.49 -4.20 -39.94
CA ILE A 13 4.17 -4.87 -38.83
C ILE A 13 5.40 -4.08 -38.35
N LEU A 14 6.12 -3.40 -39.27
CA LEU A 14 7.27 -2.55 -38.91
C LEU A 14 6.85 -1.22 -38.26
N LYS A 15 5.66 -0.69 -38.60
CA LYS A 15 5.13 0.54 -37.99
C LYS A 15 4.52 0.31 -36.60
N LEU A 16 3.96 -0.87 -36.35
CA LEU A 16 3.50 -1.27 -35.01
C LEU A 16 4.66 -1.61 -34.07
N SER A 17 5.76 -2.15 -34.58
CA SER A 17 7.00 -2.39 -33.82
C SER A 17 7.72 -1.10 -33.40
N LEU A 18 7.72 -0.05 -34.22
CA LEU A 18 8.34 1.25 -33.90
C LEU A 18 7.56 2.09 -32.88
N ILE A 19 6.23 1.90 -32.82
CA ILE A 19 5.37 2.55 -31.81
C ILE A 19 5.50 1.83 -30.46
N TYR A 20 5.70 0.50 -30.47
CA TYR A 20 5.98 -0.27 -29.25
C TYR A 20 7.39 0.00 -28.70
N PHE A 21 8.37 0.28 -29.56
CA PHE A 21 9.74 0.61 -29.14
C PHE A 21 9.93 2.07 -28.68
N SER A 22 9.01 2.98 -29.03
CA SER A 22 9.05 4.38 -28.55
C SER A 22 8.35 4.59 -27.20
N PHE A 23 7.50 3.65 -26.77
CA PHE A 23 6.87 3.69 -25.44
C PHE A 23 7.75 3.09 -24.33
N LEU A 24 8.84 2.38 -24.69
CA LEU A 24 9.78 1.80 -23.73
C LEU A 24 10.96 2.73 -23.37
N PHE A 25 11.02 3.92 -23.96
CA PHE A 25 12.09 4.91 -23.76
C PHE A 25 11.58 6.32 -23.47
N MET A 26 10.36 6.44 -22.93
CA MET A 26 10.01 7.66 -22.19
C MET A 26 10.61 7.53 -20.79
N GLN A 27 11.90 7.81 -20.69
CA GLN A 27 12.45 8.31 -19.43
C GLN A 27 11.62 9.55 -19.10
N LEU A 28 10.85 9.47 -18.02
CA LEU A 28 10.25 10.64 -17.40
C LEU A 28 11.42 11.57 -17.05
N ASP A 29 11.64 12.61 -17.83
CA ASP A 29 12.42 13.76 -17.38
C ASP A 29 11.65 14.34 -16.19
N ILE A 30 12.09 13.99 -14.98
CA ILE A 30 11.61 14.62 -13.75
C ILE A 30 12.10 16.07 -13.80
N THR A 31 11.19 16.99 -14.07
CA THR A 31 11.49 18.43 -14.14
C THR A 31 11.31 19.08 -12.75
N ALA A 32 11.80 20.31 -12.58
CA ALA A 32 11.67 21.09 -11.34
C ALA A 32 10.22 21.21 -10.80
N GLN A 33 9.22 21.04 -11.68
CA GLN A 33 7.80 21.05 -11.31
C GLN A 33 7.40 19.84 -10.44
N ASN A 34 8.08 18.70 -10.59
CA ASN A 34 7.89 17.52 -9.75
C ASN A 34 8.54 17.70 -8.36
N GLY A 35 9.61 18.51 -8.27
CA GLY A 35 10.31 18.80 -7.01
C GLY A 35 9.45 19.54 -5.99
N LYS A 36 8.59 20.46 -6.44
CA LYS A 36 7.66 21.20 -5.57
C LYS A 36 6.61 20.29 -4.94
N GLU A 37 6.06 19.33 -5.70
CA GLU A 37 5.07 18.39 -5.21
C GLU A 37 5.68 17.43 -4.19
N ILE A 38 6.89 16.94 -4.46
CA ILE A 38 7.65 16.09 -3.53
C ILE A 38 7.97 16.87 -2.25
N PHE A 39 8.39 18.14 -2.36
CA PHE A 39 8.64 19.01 -1.21
C PHE A 39 7.38 19.23 -0.36
N ASN A 40 6.25 19.51 -1.02
CA ASN A 40 4.97 19.74 -0.35
C ASN A 40 4.43 18.49 0.37
N ALA A 41 4.68 17.29 -0.18
CA ALA A 41 4.22 16.04 0.39
C ALA A 41 5.12 15.55 1.54
N ASN A 42 6.42 15.82 1.48
CA ASN A 42 7.40 15.13 2.34
C ASN A 42 8.21 16.07 3.26
N CYS A 43 8.24 17.38 2.98
CA CYS A 43 9.19 18.30 3.63
C CYS A 43 8.52 19.45 4.38
N THR A 44 7.36 19.92 3.94
CA THR A 44 6.65 21.11 4.51
C THR A 44 6.16 20.93 5.95
N ALA A 45 6.01 19.68 6.41
CA ALA A 45 5.71 19.40 7.81
C ALA A 45 6.82 19.85 8.77
N CYS A 46 8.06 20.00 8.27
CA CYS A 46 9.22 20.34 9.09
C CYS A 46 10.03 21.53 8.58
N HIS A 47 9.95 21.87 7.29
CA HIS A 47 10.73 22.95 6.68
C HIS A 47 9.87 23.94 5.91
N PHE A 48 10.20 25.22 6.02
CA PHE A 48 9.75 26.22 5.05
C PHE A 48 10.75 26.33 3.90
N ALA A 49 10.23 26.64 2.71
CA ALA A 49 11.05 27.03 1.55
C ALA A 49 11.60 28.47 1.67
N THR A 50 11.18 29.20 2.71
CA THR A 50 11.68 30.54 3.06
C THR A 50 12.88 30.44 4.01
N ALA A 51 13.38 31.59 4.48
CA ALA A 51 14.43 31.64 5.49
C ALA A 51 13.90 31.29 6.90
N ASP A 52 12.59 31.20 7.07
CA ASP A 52 11.95 31.05 8.38
C ASP A 52 12.09 29.62 8.89
N ARG A 53 12.25 29.50 10.21
CA ARG A 53 12.37 28.21 10.90
C ARG A 53 10.99 27.63 11.20
N LEU A 54 10.84 26.32 11.04
CA LEU A 54 9.67 25.56 11.46
C LEU A 54 10.06 24.54 12.55
N VAL A 55 10.28 23.27 12.17
CA VAL A 55 10.88 22.25 13.03
C VAL A 55 12.37 22.15 12.72
N GLY A 56 12.71 22.10 11.43
CA GLY A 56 14.06 22.27 10.89
C GLY A 56 14.34 23.71 10.40
N PRO A 57 15.56 23.98 9.92
CA PRO A 57 15.93 25.28 9.35
C PRO A 57 15.11 25.61 8.10
N GLY A 58 14.91 26.92 7.85
CA GLY A 58 14.41 27.41 6.57
C GLY A 58 15.40 27.13 5.44
N LEU A 59 14.89 26.72 4.28
CA LEU A 59 15.70 26.18 3.18
C LEU A 59 16.03 27.20 2.09
N LEU A 60 15.68 28.48 2.27
CA LEU A 60 16.04 29.53 1.33
C LEU A 60 17.56 29.65 1.18
N GLY A 61 18.05 29.55 -0.06
CA GLY A 61 19.48 29.63 -0.38
C GLY A 61 20.28 28.39 0.01
N VAL A 62 19.64 27.26 0.33
CA VAL A 62 20.36 26.01 0.66
C VAL A 62 21.23 25.52 -0.49
N THR A 63 20.81 25.76 -1.73
CA THR A 63 21.50 25.36 -2.97
C THR A 63 22.75 26.20 -3.27
N GLU A 64 22.90 27.36 -2.61
CA GLU A 64 24.11 28.18 -2.64
C GLU A 64 25.10 27.78 -1.54
N LYS A 65 24.59 27.19 -0.44
CA LYS A 65 25.36 26.81 0.74
C LYS A 65 25.86 25.37 0.73
N ARG A 66 25.22 24.48 -0.04
CA ARG A 66 25.49 23.04 -0.05
C ARG A 66 25.49 22.52 -1.48
N SER A 67 26.35 21.54 -1.78
CA SER A 67 26.36 20.91 -3.10
C SER A 67 25.18 19.96 -3.27
N LYS A 68 24.81 19.66 -4.52
CA LYS A 68 23.80 18.64 -4.87
C LYS A 68 24.07 17.30 -4.20
N GLU A 69 25.33 16.86 -4.22
CA GLU A 69 25.76 15.58 -3.63
C GLU A 69 25.67 15.59 -2.11
N TRP A 70 26.10 16.67 -1.46
CA TRP A 70 25.99 16.80 -0.01
C TRP A 70 24.53 16.83 0.43
N PHE A 71 23.67 17.60 -0.26
CA PHE A 71 22.24 17.66 0.03
C PHE A 71 21.57 16.30 -0.15
N ALA A 72 21.91 15.57 -1.22
CA ALA A 72 21.38 14.23 -1.45
C ALA A 72 21.77 13.25 -0.33
N ASN A 73 23.03 13.26 0.10
CA ASN A 73 23.48 12.41 1.20
C ASN A 73 22.85 12.81 2.54
N TRP A 74 22.64 14.11 2.79
CA TRP A 74 22.01 14.61 4.00
C TRP A 74 20.54 14.21 4.10
N VAL A 75 19.79 14.34 2.99
CA VAL A 75 18.38 13.92 2.92
C VAL A 75 18.25 12.40 3.05
N LYS A 76 19.18 11.63 2.48
CA LYS A 76 19.20 10.17 2.64
C LYS A 76 19.46 9.77 4.09
N ASP A 77 20.55 10.25 4.70
CA ASP A 77 20.93 9.86 6.06
C ASP A 77 21.82 10.92 6.73
N SER A 78 21.18 11.92 7.33
CA SER A 78 21.86 12.96 8.11
C SER A 78 22.59 12.41 9.35
N GLN A 79 22.07 11.35 9.97
CA GLN A 79 22.64 10.78 11.19
C GLN A 79 23.97 10.07 10.91
N LYS A 80 24.06 9.39 9.77
CA LYS A 80 25.32 8.81 9.29
C LYS A 80 26.36 9.87 9.00
N MET A 81 26.00 10.99 8.37
CA MET A 81 26.93 12.09 8.12
C MET A 81 27.47 12.72 9.42
N VAL A 82 26.62 12.86 10.43
CA VAL A 82 27.03 13.31 11.77
C VAL A 82 27.96 12.28 12.43
N ALA A 83 27.64 10.99 12.34
CA ALA A 83 28.46 9.92 12.92
C ALA A 83 29.84 9.76 12.23
N GLU A 84 29.91 10.05 10.93
CA GLU A 84 31.15 10.08 10.15
C GLU A 84 31.98 11.36 10.39
N GLY A 85 31.43 12.33 11.14
CA GLY A 85 32.13 13.54 11.56
C GLY A 85 32.18 14.63 10.49
N ASP A 86 31.22 14.66 9.55
CA ASP A 86 31.09 15.77 8.61
C ASP A 86 30.85 17.08 9.38
N LYS A 87 31.70 18.08 9.14
CA LYS A 87 31.72 19.30 9.97
C LYS A 87 30.45 20.12 9.85
N ASP A 88 29.85 20.15 8.67
CA ASP A 88 28.61 20.89 8.41
C ASP A 88 27.41 20.14 9.01
N ALA A 89 27.41 18.81 8.92
CA ALA A 89 26.43 17.93 9.52
C ALA A 89 26.40 18.05 11.05
N VAL A 90 27.59 17.98 11.68
CA VAL A 90 27.73 18.10 13.14
C VAL A 90 27.31 19.48 13.61
N ALA A 91 27.70 20.56 12.92
CA ALA A 91 27.30 21.92 13.28
C ALA A 91 25.77 22.12 13.20
N LEU A 92 25.11 21.57 12.17
CA LEU A 92 23.65 21.62 12.06
C LEU A 92 22.97 20.80 13.17
N PHE A 93 23.50 19.63 13.52
CA PHE A 93 22.95 18.85 14.62
C PHE A 93 23.14 19.57 15.98
N GLU A 94 24.29 20.22 16.17
CA GLU A 94 24.58 21.03 17.37
C GLU A 94 23.68 22.26 17.50
N GLU A 95 23.35 22.92 16.38
CA GLU A 95 22.51 24.12 16.36
C GLU A 95 21.02 23.82 16.54
N TYR A 96 20.52 22.75 15.90
CA TYR A 96 19.09 22.45 15.87
C TYR A 96 18.66 21.37 16.87
N GLN A 97 19.58 20.52 17.35
CA GLN A 97 19.37 19.47 18.37
C GLN A 97 18.22 18.49 18.05
N ILE A 98 17.77 18.43 16.79
CA ILE A 98 16.70 17.56 16.32
C ILE A 98 17.25 16.74 15.14
N PRO A 99 17.23 15.39 15.22
CA PRO A 99 17.67 14.56 14.11
C PRO A 99 16.68 14.66 12.94
N MET A 100 17.18 14.93 11.73
CA MET A 100 16.36 14.87 10.52
C MET A 100 16.10 13.41 10.16
N GLN A 101 14.84 13.09 9.87
CA GLN A 101 14.44 11.75 9.42
C GLN A 101 15.17 11.34 8.13
N SER A 102 15.53 10.06 8.04
CA SER A 102 16.18 9.49 6.85
C SER A 102 15.16 9.27 5.73
N PHE A 103 15.51 9.67 4.52
CA PHE A 103 14.74 9.38 3.30
C PHE A 103 15.43 8.33 2.41
N GLU A 104 16.45 7.63 2.92
CA GLU A 104 17.11 6.54 2.20
C GLU A 104 16.09 5.41 1.92
N GLY A 105 15.90 5.08 0.64
CA GLY A 105 14.90 4.10 0.21
C GLY A 105 13.44 4.61 0.21
N VAL A 106 13.19 5.84 0.67
CA VAL A 106 11.88 6.52 0.59
C VAL A 106 11.80 7.42 -0.64
N LEU A 107 12.88 8.14 -0.94
CA LEU A 107 13.02 8.96 -2.15
C LEU A 107 14.23 8.47 -2.96
N THR A 108 14.08 8.43 -4.28
CA THR A 108 15.18 8.16 -5.21
C THR A 108 16.11 9.37 -5.33
N ASP A 109 17.35 9.15 -5.75
CA ASP A 109 18.33 10.22 -6.00
C ASP A 109 17.78 11.27 -6.97
N ALA A 110 17.02 10.85 -7.97
CA ALA A 110 16.40 11.74 -8.94
C ALA A 110 15.32 12.63 -8.30
N GLU A 111 14.53 12.09 -7.37
CA GLU A 111 13.49 12.83 -6.64
C GLU A 111 14.10 13.83 -5.65
N ILE A 112 15.15 13.43 -4.94
CA ILE A 112 15.86 14.32 -4.01
C ILE A 112 16.53 15.48 -4.77
N LEU A 113 17.13 15.19 -5.92
CA LEU A 113 17.72 16.22 -6.77
C LEU A 113 16.65 17.13 -7.42
N ALA A 114 15.45 16.61 -7.69
CA ALA A 114 14.33 17.44 -8.14
C ALA A 114 13.87 18.43 -7.04
N VAL A 115 13.86 18.00 -5.78
CA VAL A 115 13.61 18.90 -4.62
C VAL A 115 14.73 19.94 -4.51
N TYR A 116 15.99 19.54 -4.66
CA TYR A 116 17.12 20.48 -4.69
C TYR A 116 16.95 21.54 -5.80
N ASP A 117 16.56 21.12 -7.00
CA ASP A 117 16.37 22.01 -8.14
C ASP A 117 15.16 22.95 -7.94
N PHE A 118 14.11 22.50 -7.26
CA PHE A 118 13.01 23.37 -6.82
C PHE A 118 13.48 24.44 -5.82
N LEU A 119 14.31 24.07 -4.83
CA LEU A 119 14.85 24.99 -3.82
C LEU A 119 15.83 26.02 -4.40
N ALA A 120 16.36 25.79 -5.61
CA ALA A 120 17.23 26.75 -6.30
C ALA A 120 16.48 27.97 -6.86
N ASN A 121 15.18 27.84 -7.13
CA ASN A 121 14.37 28.95 -7.64
C ASN A 121 12.90 28.78 -7.21
N PRO A 122 12.56 29.01 -5.93
CA PRO A 122 11.22 28.80 -5.40
C PRO A 122 10.18 29.80 -5.94
N GLU A 123 10.60 30.81 -6.72
CA GLU A 123 9.77 31.92 -7.22
C GLU A 123 8.70 31.55 -8.28
N GLY A 124 8.57 30.27 -8.66
CA GLY A 124 7.35 29.75 -9.31
C GLY A 124 6.17 29.52 -8.36
N GLY A 125 6.22 30.15 -7.19
CA GLY A 125 5.38 29.85 -6.03
C GLY A 125 5.07 31.08 -5.20
N GLU A 126 4.56 32.14 -5.82
CA GLU A 126 3.40 32.78 -5.21
C GLU A 126 2.27 31.74 -5.19
N ALA A 127 2.33 30.81 -4.24
CA ALA A 127 1.11 30.31 -3.67
C ALA A 127 0.52 31.53 -2.98
N ALA A 128 -0.41 32.18 -3.69
CA ALA A 128 -1.57 32.77 -3.06
C ALA A 128 -2.19 31.70 -2.15
N ALA A 129 -1.63 31.51 -0.96
CA ALA A 129 -2.45 31.51 0.22
C ALA A 129 -3.01 32.92 0.29
N THR A 130 -4.07 33.17 -0.48
CA THR A 130 -5.10 34.03 0.07
C THR A 130 -5.49 33.34 1.36
N ASN A 131 -4.92 33.82 2.47
CA ASN A 131 -5.65 33.84 3.72
C ASN A 131 -6.93 34.58 3.37
N GLU A 132 -7.96 33.82 2.98
CA GLU A 132 -9.32 34.31 3.06
C GLU A 132 -9.51 34.59 4.54
N THR A 133 -9.29 35.85 4.92
CA THR A 133 -9.83 36.41 6.13
C THR A 133 -11.29 36.00 6.17
N ALA A 134 -11.66 35.18 7.16
CA ALA A 134 -13.04 34.80 7.39
C ALA A 134 -13.85 36.07 7.60
N THR A 135 -14.54 36.54 6.57
CA THR A 135 -15.50 37.63 6.67
C THR A 135 -16.77 37.05 7.24
N ASP A 136 -17.15 37.51 8.44
CA ASP A 136 -18.48 37.46 9.06
C ASP A 136 -19.50 36.54 8.37
N GLY A 137 -19.25 35.23 8.47
CA GLY A 137 -20.09 34.16 7.94
C GLY A 137 -20.86 33.47 9.06
N ASP A 138 -22.07 33.01 8.76
CA ASP A 138 -22.94 32.27 9.68
C ASP A 138 -22.19 31.07 10.30
N GLY A 139 -22.52 30.69 11.54
CA GLY A 139 -21.66 29.91 12.43
C GLY A 139 -21.15 28.54 11.94
N ASP A 140 -21.70 28.00 10.85
CA ASP A 140 -21.26 26.76 10.21
C ASP A 140 -20.05 26.96 9.27
N ASP A 141 -19.93 28.11 8.57
CA ASP A 141 -18.82 28.36 7.65
C ASP A 141 -17.49 28.60 8.40
N LEU A 142 -17.57 29.21 9.58
CA LEU A 142 -16.41 29.48 10.44
C LEU A 142 -15.80 28.20 11.03
N ALA A 143 -16.64 27.21 11.36
CA ALA A 143 -16.21 25.92 11.88
C ALA A 143 -15.55 25.04 10.80
N ILE A 144 -15.99 25.16 9.54
CA ILE A 144 -15.38 24.46 8.40
C ILE A 144 -13.99 25.04 8.09
N ALA A 145 -13.85 26.37 8.10
CA ALA A 145 -12.54 27.03 7.97
C ALA A 145 -11.60 26.64 9.14
N GLY A 146 -12.15 26.58 10.35
CA GLY A 146 -11.45 26.15 11.55
C GLY A 146 -10.95 24.70 11.52
N GLU A 147 -11.71 23.79 10.90
CA GLU A 147 -11.31 22.38 10.76
C GLU A 147 -9.99 22.23 9.98
N LYS A 148 -9.86 22.95 8.87
CA LYS A 148 -8.66 22.91 8.03
C LYS A 148 -7.45 23.44 8.77
N LEU A 149 -7.61 24.58 9.46
CA LEU A 149 -6.57 25.20 10.27
C LEU A 149 -6.15 24.30 11.45
N TYR A 150 -7.12 23.65 12.11
CA TYR A 150 -6.88 22.70 13.19
C TYR A 150 -6.10 21.48 12.71
N LYS A 151 -6.51 20.87 11.59
CA LYS A 151 -5.80 19.71 11.02
C LYS A 151 -4.36 20.06 10.66
N ALA A 152 -4.14 21.22 10.05
CA ALA A 152 -2.81 21.66 9.62
C ALA A 152 -1.87 22.01 10.78
N ASN A 153 -2.37 22.66 11.85
CA ASN A 153 -1.50 23.28 12.85
C ASN A 153 -1.60 22.68 14.26
N CYS A 154 -2.69 21.96 14.57
CA CYS A 154 -3.01 21.58 15.95
C CYS A 154 -3.10 20.06 16.16
N SER A 155 -3.59 19.33 15.16
CA SER A 155 -3.94 17.90 15.27
C SER A 155 -2.76 16.96 15.56
N ALA A 156 -1.53 17.40 15.25
CA ALA A 156 -0.32 16.66 15.54
C ALA A 156 -0.02 16.58 17.05
N CYS A 157 -0.49 17.56 17.83
CA CYS A 157 -0.16 17.70 19.25
C CYS A 157 -1.36 17.70 20.18
N HIS A 158 -2.55 18.06 19.70
CA HIS A 158 -3.78 18.18 20.50
C HIS A 158 -4.90 17.30 19.95
N SER A 159 -5.75 16.80 20.87
CA SER A 159 -7.03 16.19 20.50
C SER A 159 -8.19 17.15 20.78
N ILE A 160 -9.27 17.06 20.00
CA ILE A 160 -10.52 17.81 20.22
C ILE A 160 -11.24 17.29 21.48
N GLY A 161 -11.02 16.03 21.84
CA GLY A 161 -11.55 15.38 23.04
C GLY A 161 -10.78 15.72 24.32
N ALA A 162 -11.11 15.06 25.43
CA ALA A 162 -10.38 15.21 26.70
C ALA A 162 -8.99 14.56 26.70
N ASN A 163 -8.62 13.85 25.64
CA ASN A 163 -7.43 13.00 25.61
C ASN A 163 -6.15 13.82 25.43
N LYS A 164 -5.16 13.55 26.27
CA LYS A 164 -3.80 14.10 26.17
C LYS A 164 -3.04 13.40 25.04
N VAL A 165 -2.42 14.16 24.15
CA VAL A 165 -1.59 13.65 23.04
C VAL A 165 -0.13 14.06 23.30
N VAL A 166 0.32 15.18 22.75
CA VAL A 166 1.55 15.86 23.16
C VAL A 166 1.19 16.98 24.15
N GLY A 167 0.18 17.78 23.80
CA GLY A 167 -0.50 18.72 24.68
C GLY A 167 -1.81 18.18 25.28
N PRO A 168 -2.48 18.97 26.13
CA PRO A 168 -3.80 18.62 26.69
C PRO A 168 -4.86 18.40 25.62
N GLY A 169 -5.88 17.60 25.96
CA GLY A 169 -7.12 17.55 25.20
C GLY A 169 -7.92 18.85 25.30
N LEU A 170 -8.46 19.31 24.18
CA LEU A 170 -9.11 20.62 24.04
C LEU A 170 -10.62 20.59 24.30
N GLN A 171 -11.14 19.45 24.80
CA GLN A 171 -12.56 19.37 25.15
C GLN A 171 -12.93 20.39 26.21
N GLY A 172 -13.89 21.24 25.83
CA GLY A 172 -14.42 22.31 26.66
C GLY A 172 -13.42 23.44 26.93
N ILE A 173 -12.44 23.66 26.04
CA ILE A 173 -11.41 24.69 26.25
C ILE A 173 -12.01 26.10 26.23
N ASN A 174 -13.03 26.33 25.41
CA ASN A 174 -13.74 27.60 25.27
C ASN A 174 -14.49 28.01 26.56
N GLU A 175 -14.80 27.05 27.44
CA GLU A 175 -15.41 27.31 28.75
C GLU A 175 -14.37 27.42 29.87
N LYS A 176 -13.17 26.87 29.68
CA LYS A 176 -12.09 26.85 30.68
C LYS A 176 -11.23 28.12 30.68
N ARG A 177 -11.14 28.82 29.54
CA ARG A 177 -10.31 30.01 29.35
C ARG A 177 -11.01 31.02 28.43
N SER A 178 -10.72 32.30 28.61
CA SER A 178 -11.27 33.35 27.73
C SER A 178 -10.64 33.28 26.34
N GLU A 179 -11.42 33.66 25.32
CA GLU A 179 -10.96 33.72 23.94
C GLU A 179 -9.72 34.59 23.78
N GLU A 180 -9.69 35.77 24.42
CA GLU A 180 -8.54 36.69 24.41
C GLU A 180 -7.26 36.07 24.99
N TRP A 181 -7.39 35.19 25.98
CA TRP A 181 -6.25 34.48 26.57
C TRP A 181 -5.79 33.35 25.64
N LEU A 182 -6.73 32.61 25.05
CA LEU A 182 -6.42 31.54 24.10
C LEU A 182 -5.73 32.05 22.85
N ILE A 183 -6.11 33.23 22.33
CA ILE A 183 -5.43 33.86 21.19
C ILE A 183 -3.95 34.10 21.51
N LYS A 184 -3.64 34.74 22.64
CA LYS A 184 -2.26 35.02 23.06
C LYS A 184 -1.46 33.74 23.32
N TRP A 185 -2.08 32.73 23.93
CA TRP A 185 -1.44 31.45 24.20
C TRP A 185 -1.12 30.66 22.92
N ILE A 186 -2.07 30.60 21.97
CA ILE A 186 -1.92 29.85 20.73
C ILE A 186 -0.91 30.54 19.80
N GLN A 187 -0.89 31.87 19.75
CA GLN A 187 0.05 32.63 18.94
C GLN A 187 1.47 32.56 19.53
N ASN A 188 1.62 32.74 20.85
CA ASN A 188 2.95 32.78 21.48
C ASN A 188 2.93 32.40 22.98
N SER A 189 2.73 31.10 23.27
CA SER A 189 2.80 30.54 24.62
C SER A 189 4.12 30.87 25.36
N PRO A 190 5.33 30.79 24.75
CA PRO A 190 6.58 31.16 25.42
C PRO A 190 6.61 32.60 25.93
N GLU A 191 6.05 33.55 25.18
CA GLU A 191 5.95 34.94 25.61
C GLU A 191 4.98 35.12 26.77
N LEU A 192 3.85 34.39 26.77
CA LEU A 192 2.89 34.43 27.87
C LEU A 192 3.47 33.81 29.15
N ILE A 193 4.24 32.72 29.03
CA ILE A 193 5.00 32.12 30.14
C ILE A 193 6.03 33.12 30.68
N ALA A 194 6.82 33.74 29.79
CA ALA A 194 7.85 34.73 30.16
C ALA A 194 7.27 36.01 30.79
N SER A 195 6.03 36.37 30.46
CA SER A 195 5.32 37.51 31.06
C SER A 195 4.95 37.29 32.53
N GLY A 196 5.08 36.05 33.03
CA GLY A 196 4.76 35.70 34.41
C GLY A 196 3.28 35.36 34.63
N ASP A 197 2.52 35.07 33.57
CA ASP A 197 1.12 34.68 33.68
C ASP A 197 0.99 33.38 34.53
N PRO A 198 0.16 33.38 35.59
CA PRO A 198 0.11 32.29 36.55
C PRO A 198 -0.49 31.00 35.96
N ASP A 199 -1.42 31.11 35.01
CA ASP A 199 -2.04 29.96 34.35
C ASP A 199 -1.11 29.36 33.29
N ALA A 200 -0.43 30.21 32.52
CA ALA A 200 0.60 29.82 31.56
C ALA A 200 1.73 29.04 32.24
N ASN A 201 2.23 29.54 33.37
CA ASN A 201 3.29 28.89 34.14
C ASN A 201 2.82 27.58 34.80
N ALA A 202 1.57 27.51 35.27
CA ALA A 202 1.01 26.27 35.81
C ALA A 202 0.89 25.17 34.75
N ILE A 203 0.41 25.53 33.54
CA ILE A 203 0.34 24.60 32.40
C ILE A 203 1.75 24.18 31.98
N PHE A 204 2.70 25.11 31.93
CA PHE A 204 4.08 24.80 31.60
C PHE A 204 4.71 23.79 32.58
N GLU A 205 4.51 23.95 33.88
CA GLU A 205 5.00 23.00 34.90
C GLU A 205 4.26 21.64 34.83
N GLU A 206 2.95 21.63 34.58
CA GLU A 206 2.15 20.39 34.47
C GLU A 206 2.52 19.54 33.24
N TYR A 207 2.94 20.19 32.15
CA TYR A 207 3.27 19.52 30.88
C TYR A 207 4.79 19.38 30.67
N ASN A 208 5.52 19.06 31.75
CA ASN A 208 6.95 18.74 31.74
C ASN A 208 7.86 19.87 31.21
N LYS A 209 7.48 21.14 31.41
CA LYS A 209 8.24 22.32 30.97
C LYS A 209 8.45 22.38 29.45
N MET A 210 7.51 21.81 28.72
CA MET A 210 7.45 21.89 27.27
C MET A 210 6.49 23.00 26.87
N PRO A 211 6.98 24.13 26.30
CA PRO A 211 6.09 25.21 25.88
C PRO A 211 5.39 24.82 24.58
N MET A 212 4.17 25.32 24.37
CA MET A 212 3.52 25.21 23.06
C MET A 212 4.32 26.06 22.05
N PRO A 213 4.70 25.53 20.86
CA PRO A 213 5.43 26.32 19.87
C PRO A 213 4.61 27.54 19.42
N PRO A 214 5.25 28.70 19.16
CA PRO A 214 4.57 29.85 18.58
C PRO A 214 4.00 29.50 17.21
N LEU A 215 2.76 29.90 16.94
CA LEU A 215 2.07 29.66 15.67
C LEU A 215 1.73 31.01 15.04
N ALA A 216 2.13 31.21 13.77
CA ALA A 216 1.84 32.42 13.01
C ALA A 216 0.38 32.44 12.50
N LEU A 217 -0.58 32.50 13.42
CA LEU A 217 -2.02 32.53 13.15
C LEU A 217 -2.58 33.91 13.47
N SER A 218 -3.48 34.43 12.62
CA SER A 218 -4.21 35.67 12.92
C SER A 218 -5.26 35.44 14.01
N ASP A 219 -5.77 36.52 14.62
CA ASP A 219 -6.83 36.44 15.63
C ASP A 219 -8.09 35.77 15.06
N GLU A 220 -8.40 36.03 13.79
CA GLU A 220 -9.50 35.43 13.04
C GLU A 220 -9.29 33.92 12.81
N ASP A 221 -8.07 33.48 12.49
CA ASP A 221 -7.72 32.06 12.33
C ASP A 221 -7.90 31.30 13.65
N VAL A 222 -7.46 31.90 14.76
CA VAL A 222 -7.62 31.29 16.09
C VAL A 222 -9.10 31.19 16.46
N LYS A 223 -9.92 32.20 16.16
CA LYS A 223 -11.37 32.15 16.40
C LYS A 223 -12.06 31.07 15.58
N ALA A 224 -11.67 30.89 14.31
CA ALA A 224 -12.17 29.79 13.47
C ALA A 224 -11.82 28.41 14.07
N ILE A 225 -10.57 28.22 14.51
CA ILE A 225 -10.12 26.99 15.19
C ILE A 225 -10.95 26.74 16.46
N LEU A 226 -11.17 27.77 17.28
CA LEU A 226 -11.95 27.68 18.52
C LEU A 226 -13.44 27.38 18.25
N ALA A 227 -14.00 27.89 17.15
CA ALA A 227 -15.36 27.56 16.72
C ALA A 227 -15.50 26.09 16.31
N TYR A 228 -14.52 25.56 15.58
CA TYR A 228 -14.45 24.14 15.23
C TYR A 228 -14.32 23.23 16.45
N ILE A 229 -13.45 23.58 17.41
CA ILE A 229 -13.29 22.81 18.66
C ILE A 229 -14.60 22.76 19.45
N LYS A 230 -15.37 23.85 19.45
CA LYS A 230 -16.66 23.94 20.14
C LYS A 230 -17.74 23.07 19.50
N ASN A 231 -17.78 22.98 18.17
CA ASN A 231 -18.80 22.21 17.44
C ASN A 231 -18.24 21.55 16.16
N PRO A 232 -17.58 20.38 16.25
CA PRO A 232 -17.09 19.69 15.06
C PRO A 232 -18.27 19.15 14.23
N PRO A 233 -18.34 19.41 12.91
CA PRO A 233 -19.43 18.94 12.06
C PRO A 233 -19.52 17.41 12.08
N GLY A 234 -20.68 16.89 12.51
CA GLY A 234 -20.94 15.45 12.63
C GLY A 234 -21.53 15.02 13.97
N LYS A 235 -21.54 15.88 14.99
CA LYS A 235 -22.20 15.59 16.28
C LYS A 235 -23.71 15.89 16.22
N LYS A 236 -24.47 15.11 15.45
CA LYS A 236 -25.92 15.01 15.67
C LYS A 236 -26.16 14.04 16.81
N GLU A 237 -26.65 14.57 17.93
CA GLU A 237 -27.15 13.79 19.06
C GLU A 237 -28.25 12.83 18.58
N VAL A 238 -27.99 11.52 18.71
CA VAL A 238 -29.02 10.50 18.54
C VAL A 238 -29.60 10.22 19.92
N ALA A 239 -30.78 10.78 20.17
CA ALA A 239 -31.65 10.32 21.24
C ALA A 239 -32.03 8.85 20.97
N ALA A 240 -31.88 8.02 22.00
CA ALA A 240 -32.20 6.62 21.98
C ALA A 240 -33.69 6.39 21.70
N GLU A 241 -34.00 5.56 20.71
CA GLU A 241 -35.20 4.73 20.75
C GLU A 241 -34.90 3.35 20.15
N THR A 242 -35.09 2.36 21.00
CA THR A 242 -34.98 0.93 20.75
C THR A 242 -35.98 0.47 19.70
N THR A 243 -35.52 -0.31 18.71
CA THR A 243 -36.42 -1.24 18.02
C THR A 243 -35.66 -2.52 17.70
N GLU A 244 -36.08 -3.61 18.33
CA GLU A 244 -35.77 -4.97 17.89
C GLU A 244 -36.17 -5.14 16.42
N ILE A 245 -35.27 -5.67 15.60
CA ILE A 245 -35.66 -6.36 14.37
C ILE A 245 -35.02 -7.74 14.37
N GLN A 246 -35.92 -8.73 14.35
CA GLN A 246 -35.67 -10.15 14.17
C GLN A 246 -34.92 -10.41 12.86
N GLY A 247 -34.08 -11.44 12.90
CA GLY A 247 -33.26 -11.86 11.78
C GLY A 247 -34.05 -12.06 10.49
N THR A 248 -33.51 -11.49 9.42
CA THR A 248 -33.73 -11.95 8.07
C THR A 248 -32.36 -12.11 7.42
N ASP A 249 -32.16 -13.29 6.83
CA ASP A 249 -30.94 -13.71 6.15
C ASP A 249 -30.52 -12.67 5.10
N VAL A 250 -29.27 -12.22 5.22
CA VAL A 250 -28.61 -11.41 4.19
C VAL A 250 -28.30 -12.33 3.00
N PRO A 251 -28.76 -12.03 1.77
CA PRO A 251 -28.35 -12.77 0.60
C PRO A 251 -26.86 -12.56 0.37
N LYS A 252 -26.12 -13.66 0.22
CA LYS A 252 -24.80 -13.65 -0.40
C LYS A 252 -24.92 -12.96 -1.76
N ASP A 253 -24.02 -12.02 -2.02
CA ASP A 253 -23.88 -11.37 -3.30
C ASP A 253 -23.29 -12.36 -4.32
N ASP A 254 -24.15 -13.24 -4.84
CA ASP A 254 -23.81 -14.25 -5.81
C ASP A 254 -23.73 -13.61 -7.21
N ASN A 255 -22.72 -12.76 -7.43
CA ASN A 255 -22.40 -12.23 -8.76
C ASN A 255 -22.22 -13.36 -9.80
N SER A 256 -21.85 -14.56 -9.36
CA SER A 256 -21.77 -15.77 -10.20
C SER A 256 -23.14 -16.26 -10.69
N THR A 257 -24.20 -16.14 -9.88
CA THR A 257 -25.54 -16.62 -10.25
C THR A 257 -26.20 -15.67 -11.24
N VAL A 258 -26.05 -14.35 -11.03
CA VAL A 258 -26.56 -13.32 -11.96
C VAL A 258 -25.83 -13.37 -13.30
N MET A 259 -24.49 -13.54 -13.30
CA MET A 259 -23.71 -13.75 -14.53
C MET A 259 -24.13 -15.00 -15.28
N LEU A 260 -24.41 -16.10 -14.58
CA LEU A 260 -24.83 -17.36 -15.21
C LEU A 260 -26.22 -17.23 -15.85
N ILE A 261 -27.15 -16.54 -15.19
CA ILE A 261 -28.48 -16.24 -15.75
C ILE A 261 -28.35 -15.34 -16.99
N LEU A 262 -27.52 -14.29 -16.94
CA LEU A 262 -27.26 -13.41 -18.09
C LEU A 262 -26.66 -14.19 -19.27
N LEU A 263 -25.70 -15.09 -19.01
CA LEU A 263 -25.08 -15.92 -20.04
C LEU A 263 -26.11 -16.86 -20.70
N VAL A 264 -27.00 -17.47 -19.92
CA VAL A 264 -28.11 -18.29 -20.45
C VAL A 264 -29.05 -17.46 -21.32
N VAL A 265 -29.42 -16.25 -20.90
CA VAL A 265 -30.29 -15.35 -21.68
C VAL A 265 -29.64 -14.97 -23.02
N VAL A 266 -28.34 -14.65 -23.01
CA VAL A 266 -27.58 -14.34 -24.24
C VAL A 266 -27.51 -15.54 -25.17
N ILE A 267 -27.28 -16.75 -24.65
CA ILE A 267 -27.26 -17.98 -25.45
C ILE A 267 -28.63 -18.24 -26.08
N VAL A 268 -29.72 -18.12 -25.32
CA VAL A 268 -31.08 -18.30 -25.83
C VAL A 268 -31.39 -17.30 -26.94
N PHE A 269 -31.02 -16.03 -26.73
CA PHE A 269 -31.19 -14.99 -27.76
C PHE A 269 -30.39 -15.29 -29.03
N ALA A 270 -29.13 -15.73 -28.88
CA ALA A 270 -28.29 -16.13 -30.00
C ALA A 270 -28.89 -17.32 -30.79
N VAL A 271 -29.44 -18.32 -30.09
CA VAL A 271 -30.12 -19.46 -30.72
C VAL A 271 -31.37 -19.00 -31.48
N ILE A 272 -32.19 -18.12 -30.89
CA ILE A 272 -33.37 -17.54 -31.55
C ILE A 272 -32.96 -16.78 -32.82
N LEU A 273 -31.91 -15.96 -32.73
CA LEU A 273 -31.38 -15.21 -33.87
C LEU A 273 -30.89 -16.16 -34.97
N LEU A 274 -30.15 -17.22 -34.64
CA LEU A 274 -29.68 -18.22 -35.60
C LEU A 274 -30.83 -18.94 -36.30
N VAL A 275 -31.90 -19.29 -35.56
CA VAL A 275 -33.12 -19.89 -36.14
C VAL A 275 -33.80 -18.91 -37.09
N PHE A 276 -33.93 -17.65 -36.71
CA PHE A 276 -34.53 -16.61 -37.54
C PHE A 276 -33.73 -16.35 -38.82
N LEU A 277 -32.40 -16.23 -38.71
CA LEU A 277 -31.50 -16.05 -39.85
C LEU A 277 -31.54 -17.25 -40.80
N ASN A 278 -31.57 -18.48 -40.27
CA ASN A 278 -31.70 -19.68 -41.09
C ASN A 278 -33.06 -19.72 -41.83
N LYS A 279 -34.16 -19.38 -41.14
CA LYS A 279 -35.51 -19.32 -41.74
C LYS A 279 -35.56 -18.27 -42.86
N SER A 280 -34.98 -17.09 -42.63
CA SER A 280 -34.88 -16.02 -43.63
C SER A 280 -34.05 -16.45 -44.85
N ARG A 281 -32.89 -17.10 -44.63
CA ARG A 281 -32.06 -17.67 -45.71
C ARG A 281 -32.83 -18.67 -46.57
N VAL A 282 -33.51 -19.64 -45.94
CA VAL A 282 -34.29 -20.67 -46.64
C VAL A 282 -35.45 -20.06 -47.43
N SER A 283 -36.13 -19.05 -46.86
CA SER A 283 -37.22 -18.33 -47.54
C SER A 283 -36.72 -17.62 -48.81
N ILE A 284 -35.60 -16.90 -48.72
CA ILE A 284 -34.99 -16.22 -49.86
C ILE A 284 -34.52 -17.24 -50.91
N ALA A 285 -33.87 -18.32 -50.49
CA ALA A 285 -33.37 -19.35 -51.41
C ALA A 285 -34.50 -20.05 -52.18
N LYS A 286 -35.64 -20.31 -51.53
CA LYS A 286 -36.85 -20.84 -52.20
C LYS A 286 -37.43 -19.85 -53.21
N ALA A 287 -37.56 -18.57 -52.82
CA ALA A 287 -38.09 -17.53 -53.71
C ALA A 287 -37.20 -17.28 -54.94
N VAL A 288 -35.88 -17.44 -54.82
CA VAL A 288 -34.95 -17.36 -55.96
C VAL A 288 -35.09 -18.57 -56.88
N ALA A 289 -35.15 -19.79 -56.32
CA ALA A 289 -35.30 -21.03 -57.09
C ALA A 289 -36.60 -21.05 -57.91
N GLU A 290 -37.70 -20.56 -57.32
CA GLU A 290 -38.99 -20.44 -57.99
C GLU A 290 -38.94 -19.46 -59.18
N LYS A 291 -38.14 -18.40 -59.10
CA LYS A 291 -37.93 -17.45 -60.21
C LYS A 291 -37.02 -17.99 -61.33
N THR A 292 -36.14 -18.94 -61.04
CA THR A 292 -35.27 -19.57 -62.04
C THR A 292 -35.85 -20.84 -62.65
N GLY A 293 -37.02 -21.29 -62.18
CA GLY A 293 -37.66 -22.53 -62.63
C GLY A 293 -37.07 -23.81 -62.03
N ASP A 294 -36.25 -23.68 -60.98
CA ASP A 294 -35.58 -24.78 -60.30
C ASP A 294 -36.22 -25.12 -58.95
N THR A 295 -36.02 -26.34 -58.44
CA THR A 295 -36.48 -26.76 -57.11
C THR A 295 -35.36 -26.63 -56.06
N TYR A 296 -35.64 -25.96 -54.92
CA TYR A 296 -34.67 -25.83 -53.83
C TYR A 296 -34.50 -27.17 -53.09
N ASN A 297 -33.35 -27.81 -53.28
CA ASN A 297 -32.96 -29.07 -52.62
C ASN A 297 -31.94 -28.88 -51.48
N GLY A 298 -31.84 -27.67 -50.91
CA GLY A 298 -30.91 -27.36 -49.82
C GLY A 298 -31.47 -27.66 -48.43
N PRO A 299 -30.65 -27.56 -47.36
CA PRO A 299 -31.07 -27.83 -45.99
C PRO A 299 -32.16 -26.83 -45.55
N VAL A 300 -33.19 -27.33 -44.85
CA VAL A 300 -34.35 -26.54 -44.40
C VAL A 300 -34.36 -26.34 -42.88
N THR A 301 -33.73 -27.22 -42.12
CA THR A 301 -33.59 -27.10 -40.65
C THR A 301 -32.20 -26.63 -40.24
N LEU A 302 -32.07 -26.09 -39.02
CA LEU A 302 -30.76 -25.69 -38.47
C LEU A 302 -29.80 -26.89 -38.33
N ALA A 303 -30.34 -28.06 -37.96
CA ALA A 303 -29.57 -29.30 -37.86
C ALA A 303 -29.04 -29.79 -39.21
N GLU A 304 -29.87 -29.74 -40.26
CA GLU A 304 -29.43 -30.03 -41.63
C GLU A 304 -28.44 -29.00 -42.15
N ALA A 305 -28.60 -27.73 -41.80
CA ALA A 305 -27.65 -26.68 -42.16
C ALA A 305 -26.28 -26.92 -41.52
N CYS A 306 -26.23 -27.28 -40.24
CA CYS A 306 -24.99 -27.70 -39.56
C CYS A 306 -24.39 -28.95 -40.20
N LYS A 307 -25.21 -29.99 -40.46
CA LYS A 307 -24.73 -31.23 -41.10
C LYS A 307 -24.16 -30.97 -42.49
N HIS A 308 -24.81 -30.14 -43.28
CA HIS A 308 -24.36 -29.74 -44.62
C HIS A 308 -23.08 -28.89 -44.55
N LEU A 309 -22.98 -27.97 -43.58
CA LEU A 309 -21.78 -27.15 -43.38
C LEU A 309 -20.58 -28.02 -42.96
N ILE A 310 -20.81 -29.02 -42.11
CA ILE A 310 -19.80 -29.98 -41.68
C ILE A 310 -19.36 -30.89 -42.83
N SER A 311 -20.31 -31.40 -43.62
CA SER A 311 -20.02 -32.37 -44.69
C SER A 311 -19.33 -31.74 -45.90
N ASN A 312 -19.61 -30.48 -46.23
CA ASN A 312 -18.99 -29.77 -47.35
C ASN A 312 -17.59 -29.25 -47.03
N ASN A 313 -17.32 -28.91 -45.76
CA ASN A 313 -16.08 -28.26 -45.34
C ASN A 313 -15.22 -29.16 -44.44
N LYS A 314 -15.07 -30.45 -44.79
CA LYS A 314 -14.35 -31.45 -43.98
C LYS A 314 -12.96 -31.01 -43.53
N GLY A 315 -12.22 -30.29 -44.39
CA GLY A 315 -10.90 -29.75 -44.05
C GLY A 315 -10.95 -28.66 -42.96
N ILE A 316 -11.91 -27.74 -43.05
CA ILE A 316 -12.10 -26.67 -42.05
C ILE A 316 -12.57 -27.27 -40.72
N VAL A 317 -13.51 -28.23 -40.78
CA VAL A 317 -13.99 -28.93 -39.58
C VAL A 317 -12.85 -29.71 -38.91
N ALA A 318 -12.02 -30.41 -39.67
CA ALA A 318 -10.87 -31.13 -39.13
C ALA A 318 -9.91 -30.17 -38.40
N VAL A 319 -9.61 -29.01 -39.00
CA VAL A 319 -8.78 -27.98 -38.36
C VAL A 319 -9.42 -27.44 -37.08
N ILE A 320 -10.73 -27.12 -37.10
CA ILE A 320 -11.45 -26.65 -35.90
C ILE A 320 -11.43 -27.69 -34.79
N VAL A 321 -11.68 -28.96 -35.11
CA VAL A 321 -11.67 -30.06 -34.13
C VAL A 321 -10.28 -30.24 -33.53
N ILE A 322 -9.23 -30.16 -34.36
CA ILE A 322 -7.83 -30.22 -33.87
C ILE A 322 -7.54 -29.06 -32.92
N ILE A 323 -7.94 -27.83 -33.28
CA ILE A 323 -7.75 -26.66 -32.43
C ILE A 323 -8.49 -26.83 -31.10
N LEU A 324 -9.77 -27.24 -31.12
CA LEU A 324 -10.55 -27.45 -29.91
C LEU A 324 -9.99 -28.59 -29.04
N PHE A 325 -9.48 -29.65 -29.65
CA PHE A 325 -8.82 -30.75 -28.94
C PHE A 325 -7.57 -30.27 -28.21
N PHE A 326 -6.68 -29.54 -28.89
CA PHE A 326 -5.47 -29.01 -28.26
C PHE A 326 -5.77 -27.91 -27.25
N ALA A 327 -6.76 -27.05 -27.50
CA ALA A 327 -7.21 -26.06 -26.52
C ALA A 327 -7.73 -26.73 -25.25
N GLY A 328 -8.61 -27.74 -25.37
CA GLY A 328 -9.09 -28.50 -24.22
C GLY A 328 -7.99 -29.29 -23.50
N LEU A 329 -6.96 -29.74 -24.22
CA LEU A 329 -5.80 -30.41 -23.61
C LEU A 329 -4.91 -29.41 -22.84
N VAL A 330 -4.75 -28.19 -23.33
CA VAL A 330 -4.07 -27.10 -22.62
C VAL A 330 -4.86 -26.73 -21.37
N ASP A 331 -6.18 -26.49 -21.47
CA ASP A 331 -7.03 -26.17 -20.32
C ASP A 331 -6.99 -27.27 -19.25
N LEU A 332 -7.01 -28.54 -19.67
CA LEU A 332 -6.89 -29.68 -18.77
C LEU A 332 -5.53 -29.71 -18.05
N MET A 333 -4.45 -29.42 -18.79
CA MET A 333 -3.10 -29.37 -18.23
C MET A 333 -2.96 -28.20 -17.25
N ASP A 334 -3.44 -27.01 -17.63
CA ASP A 334 -3.39 -25.81 -16.78
C ASP A 334 -4.21 -26.02 -15.50
N GLY A 335 -5.41 -26.61 -15.61
CA GLY A 335 -6.22 -26.98 -14.46
C GLY A 335 -5.52 -28.00 -13.54
N ALA A 336 -4.81 -28.99 -14.11
CA ALA A 336 -4.04 -29.95 -13.34
C ALA A 336 -2.82 -29.30 -12.64
N MET A 337 -2.14 -28.36 -13.31
CA MET A 337 -0.97 -27.65 -12.77
C MET A 337 -1.32 -26.65 -11.65
N GLN A 338 -2.59 -26.27 -11.52
CA GLN A 338 -3.08 -25.42 -10.43
C GLN A 338 -3.46 -26.20 -9.16
N ILE A 339 -3.50 -27.54 -9.20
CA ILE A 339 -3.84 -28.35 -8.03
C ILE A 339 -2.78 -28.16 -6.94
N GLY A 340 -3.22 -27.71 -5.75
CA GLY A 340 -2.33 -27.43 -4.61
C GLY A 340 -1.59 -26.10 -4.70
N VAL A 341 -1.92 -25.24 -5.67
CA VAL A 341 -1.45 -23.85 -5.73
C VAL A 341 -2.51 -22.96 -5.09
N HIS A 342 -2.14 -22.24 -4.03
CA HIS A 342 -3.06 -21.44 -3.22
C HIS A 342 -2.83 -19.94 -3.36
N GLN A 343 -2.31 -19.47 -4.50
CA GLN A 343 -2.11 -18.04 -4.74
C GLN A 343 -3.43 -17.27 -4.67
N GLY A 344 -3.39 -16.09 -4.06
CA GLY A 344 -4.58 -15.27 -3.81
C GLY A 344 -5.50 -15.82 -2.71
N TYR A 345 -5.12 -16.90 -2.01
CA TYR A 345 -5.88 -17.36 -0.85
C TYR A 345 -5.87 -16.29 0.24
N LYS A 346 -7.07 -15.79 0.57
CA LYS A 346 -7.28 -14.64 1.46
C LYS A 346 -8.47 -14.92 2.40
N PRO A 347 -8.27 -15.70 3.48
CA PRO A 347 -9.34 -16.08 4.39
C PRO A 347 -9.72 -14.95 5.35
N GLU A 348 -10.99 -14.93 5.74
CA GLU A 348 -11.50 -14.07 6.80
C GLU A 348 -10.87 -14.45 8.15
N GLN A 349 -10.36 -13.46 8.89
CA GLN A 349 -9.69 -13.68 10.17
C GLN A 349 -10.64 -13.44 11.35
N PRO A 350 -10.42 -14.05 12.53
CA PRO A 350 -11.27 -13.83 13.71
C PRO A 350 -11.27 -12.36 14.20
N ILE A 351 -10.13 -11.70 14.06
CA ILE A 351 -9.95 -10.27 14.27
C ILE A 351 -9.49 -9.68 12.95
N LYS A 352 -10.15 -8.62 12.49
CA LYS A 352 -9.81 -7.95 11.23
C LYS A 352 -8.53 -7.13 11.41
N PHE A 353 -7.39 -7.80 11.29
CA PHE A 353 -6.08 -7.19 11.44
C PHE A 353 -5.56 -6.69 10.10
N SER A 354 -5.29 -5.38 10.00
CA SER A 354 -4.72 -4.76 8.79
C SER A 354 -3.21 -4.58 8.90
N HIS A 355 -2.45 -5.25 8.02
CA HIS A 355 -1.01 -5.00 7.91
C HIS A 355 -0.71 -3.67 7.24
N GLN A 356 -1.60 -3.18 6.38
CA GLN A 356 -1.48 -1.88 5.73
C GLN A 356 -1.41 -0.74 6.75
N ILE A 357 -2.19 -0.79 7.82
CA ILE A 357 -2.11 0.22 8.88
C ILE A 357 -0.79 0.10 9.62
N HIS A 358 -0.49 -1.08 10.16
CA HIS A 358 0.65 -1.26 11.07
C HIS A 358 2.01 -1.16 10.37
N ALA A 359 2.21 -1.88 9.27
CA ALA A 359 3.48 -1.90 8.54
C ALA A 359 3.54 -0.82 7.44
N GLY A 360 2.39 -0.44 6.88
CA GLY A 360 2.30 0.52 5.77
C GLY A 360 2.22 1.97 6.22
N LEU A 361 1.24 2.33 7.04
CA LEU A 361 1.01 3.71 7.49
C LEU A 361 1.89 4.05 8.69
N ASP A 362 1.86 3.21 9.71
CA ASP A 362 2.60 3.42 10.97
C ASP A 362 4.07 2.99 10.87
N LYS A 363 4.46 2.35 9.74
CA LYS A 363 5.83 1.93 9.43
C LYS A 363 6.48 1.06 10.52
N ILE A 364 5.69 0.24 11.21
CA ILE A 364 6.20 -0.69 12.22
C ILE A 364 7.02 -1.78 11.53
N ASP A 365 8.25 -1.98 12.00
CA ASP A 365 9.14 -3.03 11.47
C ASP A 365 8.52 -4.42 11.60
N CYS A 366 8.64 -5.23 10.54
CA CYS A 366 8.05 -6.57 10.51
C CYS A 366 8.52 -7.46 11.68
N ASN A 367 9.77 -7.32 12.13
CA ASN A 367 10.35 -8.13 13.20
C ASN A 367 9.93 -7.66 14.60
N TYR A 368 9.24 -6.53 14.73
CA TYR A 368 8.66 -6.13 16.02
C TYR A 368 7.61 -7.15 16.46
N CYS A 369 6.68 -7.47 15.57
CA CYS A 369 5.66 -8.50 15.79
C CYS A 369 6.20 -9.91 15.49
N HIS A 370 6.87 -10.08 14.35
CA HIS A 370 7.37 -11.39 13.89
C HIS A 370 8.82 -11.64 14.30
N SER A 371 9.14 -11.38 15.56
CA SER A 371 10.51 -11.41 16.09
C SER A 371 11.25 -12.74 15.92
N SER A 372 10.52 -13.85 15.94
CA SER A 372 11.05 -15.20 15.78
C SER A 372 11.62 -15.49 14.39
N ALA A 373 11.29 -14.69 13.36
CA ALA A 373 11.84 -14.85 12.01
C ALA A 373 13.38 -14.82 11.98
N ARG A 374 14.02 -14.11 12.92
CA ARG A 374 15.49 -13.98 12.99
C ARG A 374 16.19 -15.14 13.70
N HIS A 375 15.48 -15.93 14.49
CA HIS A 375 16.11 -16.89 15.41
C HIS A 375 15.47 -18.28 15.40
N SER A 376 14.37 -18.48 14.68
CA SER A 376 13.64 -19.74 14.62
C SER A 376 13.40 -20.18 13.19
N LYS A 377 13.13 -21.47 13.02
CA LYS A 377 12.66 -22.04 11.75
C LYS A 377 11.26 -21.54 11.38
N THR A 378 10.44 -21.25 12.38
CA THR A 378 9.07 -20.73 12.20
C THR A 378 9.01 -19.27 12.64
N SER A 379 8.56 -18.39 11.75
CA SER A 379 8.07 -17.07 12.14
C SER A 379 6.67 -17.20 12.71
N GLY A 380 6.57 -17.18 14.04
CA GLY A 380 5.31 -17.28 14.76
C GLY A 380 4.43 -16.05 14.59
N ILE A 381 3.12 -16.26 14.77
CA ILE A 381 2.15 -15.18 14.96
C ILE A 381 2.42 -14.59 16.37
N PRO A 382 2.48 -13.25 16.52
CA PRO A 382 2.72 -12.64 17.82
C PRO A 382 1.65 -13.06 18.84
N SER A 383 2.04 -13.14 20.12
CA SER A 383 1.05 -13.24 21.19
C SER A 383 0.30 -11.92 21.32
N LEU A 384 -0.93 -11.97 21.83
CA LEU A 384 -1.74 -10.76 22.01
C LEU A 384 -1.11 -9.75 23.00
N ASN A 385 -0.14 -10.17 23.81
CA ASN A 385 0.61 -9.24 24.66
C ASN A 385 1.36 -8.19 23.84
N VAL A 386 1.85 -8.55 22.65
CA VAL A 386 2.50 -7.57 21.74
C VAL A 386 1.49 -6.51 21.29
N CYS A 387 0.25 -6.92 21.03
CA CYS A 387 -0.84 -5.99 20.69
C CYS A 387 -1.11 -5.02 21.85
N MET A 388 -1.11 -5.52 23.08
CA MET A 388 -1.39 -4.71 24.27
C MET A 388 -0.32 -3.65 24.56
N ASN A 389 0.93 -3.81 24.10
CA ASN A 389 1.96 -2.79 24.29
C ASN A 389 1.54 -1.40 23.80
N CYS A 390 0.73 -1.36 22.73
CA CYS A 390 0.18 -0.11 22.19
C CYS A 390 -1.31 0.03 22.49
N HIS A 391 -2.09 -1.06 22.35
CA HIS A 391 -3.54 -0.99 22.49
C HIS A 391 -4.03 -0.75 23.92
N LEU A 392 -3.17 -0.85 24.94
CA LEU A 392 -3.50 -0.31 26.27
C LEU A 392 -3.85 1.19 26.23
N TYR A 393 -3.23 1.93 25.31
CA TYR A 393 -3.38 3.38 25.17
C TYR A 393 -4.13 3.77 23.87
N ILE A 394 -4.02 2.95 22.82
CA ILE A 394 -4.63 3.19 21.50
C ILE A 394 -5.89 2.33 21.35
N LYS A 395 -7.05 2.95 21.57
CA LYS A 395 -8.36 2.26 21.56
C LYS A 395 -9.12 2.31 20.23
N GLY A 396 -8.65 3.07 19.24
CA GLY A 396 -9.30 3.17 17.93
C GLY A 396 -10.68 3.85 17.94
N GLU A 397 -11.01 4.61 19.00
CA GLU A 397 -12.31 5.28 19.14
C GLU A 397 -12.54 6.32 18.03
N GLY A 398 -13.71 6.26 17.39
CA GLY A 398 -14.10 7.19 16.31
C GLY A 398 -13.33 7.01 15.00
N LYS A 399 -12.50 5.97 14.87
CA LYS A 399 -11.76 5.65 13.65
C LYS A 399 -12.31 4.40 12.97
N THR A 400 -12.33 4.41 11.65
CA THR A 400 -12.62 3.23 10.82
C THR A 400 -11.39 2.83 10.02
N PHE A 401 -11.42 1.63 9.46
CA PHE A 401 -10.42 1.17 8.51
C PHE A 401 -11.05 0.22 7.48
N THR A 402 -10.48 0.22 6.28
CA THR A 402 -10.87 -0.72 5.23
C THR A 402 -10.29 -2.09 5.52
N TYR A 403 -11.12 -3.12 5.38
CA TYR A 403 -10.71 -4.52 5.42
C TYR A 403 -11.54 -5.30 4.39
N ASN A 404 -10.87 -5.89 3.41
CA ASN A 404 -11.46 -6.63 2.30
C ASN A 404 -12.51 -5.82 1.50
N GLY A 405 -12.29 -4.51 1.35
CA GLY A 405 -13.18 -3.60 0.61
C GLY A 405 -14.37 -3.05 1.41
N GLU A 406 -14.50 -3.41 2.69
CA GLU A 406 -15.53 -2.89 3.58
C GLU A 406 -14.91 -2.08 4.73
N GLU A 407 -15.64 -1.07 5.23
CA GLU A 407 -15.20 -0.22 6.34
C GLU A 407 -15.64 -0.79 7.69
N TYR A 408 -14.71 -0.87 8.64
CA TYR A 408 -14.96 -1.40 9.98
C TYR A 408 -14.52 -0.43 11.08
N PRO A 409 -15.27 -0.32 12.19
CA PRO A 409 -14.83 0.44 13.35
C PRO A 409 -13.61 -0.19 14.02
N MET A 410 -12.53 0.58 14.17
CA MET A 410 -11.28 0.07 14.75
C MET A 410 -11.46 -0.34 16.22
N ALA A 411 -12.26 0.40 16.97
CA ALA A 411 -12.55 0.12 18.38
C ALA A 411 -13.21 -1.26 18.60
N GLU A 412 -14.07 -1.71 17.69
CA GLU A 412 -14.74 -3.01 17.82
C GLU A 412 -13.75 -4.17 17.65
N GLU A 413 -12.80 -4.04 16.72
CA GLU A 413 -11.80 -5.07 16.48
C GLU A 413 -10.72 -5.09 17.59
N ILE A 414 -10.36 -3.93 18.15
CA ILE A 414 -9.49 -3.85 19.34
C ILE A 414 -10.19 -4.43 20.57
N GLN A 415 -11.49 -4.20 20.74
CA GLN A 415 -12.26 -4.76 21.85
C GLN A 415 -12.23 -6.29 21.86
N LYS A 416 -12.19 -6.94 20.69
CA LYS A 416 -12.01 -8.40 20.61
C LYS A 416 -10.69 -8.86 21.23
N ILE A 417 -9.60 -8.11 21.06
CA ILE A 417 -8.30 -8.41 21.68
C ILE A 417 -8.46 -8.44 23.20
N TYR A 418 -9.16 -7.45 23.78
CA TYR A 418 -9.43 -7.42 25.21
C TYR A 418 -10.27 -8.62 25.66
N THR A 419 -11.30 -8.98 24.90
CA THR A 419 -12.11 -10.16 25.19
C THR A 419 -11.27 -11.44 25.20
N TYR A 420 -10.38 -11.64 24.22
CA TYR A 420 -9.50 -12.81 24.20
C TYR A 420 -8.51 -12.84 25.37
N LEU A 421 -8.03 -11.68 25.80
CA LEU A 421 -7.13 -11.55 26.95
C LEU A 421 -7.84 -11.44 28.30
N ASP A 422 -9.17 -11.53 28.33
CA ASP A 422 -9.99 -11.25 29.52
C ASP A 422 -9.58 -9.92 30.20
N PHE A 423 -9.27 -8.91 29.39
CA PHE A 423 -8.74 -7.62 29.85
C PHE A 423 -9.88 -6.62 30.06
N ASP A 424 -9.94 -6.01 31.24
CA ASP A 424 -10.88 -4.95 31.56
C ASP A 424 -10.21 -3.58 31.37
N PRO A 425 -10.60 -2.79 30.34
CA PRO A 425 -10.01 -1.49 30.08
C PRO A 425 -10.37 -0.41 31.11
N SER A 426 -11.38 -0.64 31.97
CA SER A 426 -11.77 0.29 33.03
C SER A 426 -10.90 0.15 34.28
N THR A 427 -10.51 -1.08 34.62
CA THR A 427 -9.67 -1.37 35.78
C THR A 427 -8.19 -1.60 35.43
N GLY A 428 -7.89 -1.82 34.14
CA GLY A 428 -6.55 -2.10 33.63
C GLY A 428 -6.03 -3.49 34.03
N LYS A 429 -6.92 -4.43 34.37
CA LYS A 429 -6.56 -5.76 34.87
C LYS A 429 -6.92 -6.85 33.87
N TYR A 430 -6.08 -7.89 33.84
CA TYR A 430 -6.36 -9.15 33.17
C TYR A 430 -7.12 -10.08 34.13
N GLY A 431 -8.14 -10.74 33.62
CA GLY A 431 -8.83 -11.82 34.30
C GLY A 431 -8.20 -13.19 34.05
N ASP A 432 -8.84 -14.23 34.60
CA ASP A 432 -8.32 -15.60 34.62
C ASP A 432 -8.76 -16.44 33.39
N ASN A 433 -9.69 -15.95 32.57
CA ASN A 433 -10.32 -16.72 31.48
C ASN A 433 -9.78 -16.35 30.09
N GLN A 434 -8.47 -16.22 29.96
CA GLN A 434 -7.82 -15.90 28.68
C GLN A 434 -8.03 -17.03 27.65
N THR A 435 -8.40 -16.67 26.43
CA THR A 435 -8.58 -17.62 25.33
C THR A 435 -7.70 -17.25 24.14
N PRO A 436 -7.02 -18.23 23.51
CA PRO A 436 -6.17 -17.94 22.36
C PRO A 436 -7.02 -17.64 21.11
N VAL A 437 -6.55 -16.68 20.31
CA VAL A 437 -7.14 -16.41 18.99
C VAL A 437 -6.80 -17.55 18.03
N LYS A 438 -7.82 -18.10 17.40
CA LYS A 438 -7.69 -19.17 16.40
C LYS A 438 -7.45 -18.58 15.02
N TRP A 439 -6.27 -18.01 14.80
CA TRP A 439 -5.86 -17.45 13.52
C TRP A 439 -5.92 -18.48 12.38
N ILE A 440 -6.31 -18.03 11.19
CA ILE A 440 -6.31 -18.86 9.99
C ILE A 440 -5.01 -18.61 9.24
N LYS A 441 -4.16 -19.64 9.18
CA LYS A 441 -2.85 -19.54 8.52
C LYS A 441 -3.02 -19.44 7.01
N VAL A 442 -2.50 -18.37 6.41
CA VAL A 442 -2.55 -18.14 4.96
C VAL A 442 -1.50 -18.97 4.23
N HIS A 443 -0.26 -18.91 4.69
CA HIS A 443 0.86 -19.60 4.07
C HIS A 443 1.07 -20.97 4.73
N ASN A 444 0.91 -22.05 3.99
CA ASN A 444 1.19 -23.39 4.50
C ASN A 444 2.06 -24.20 3.55
N LEU A 445 3.02 -24.91 4.12
CA LEU A 445 3.83 -25.91 3.43
C LEU A 445 3.49 -27.29 3.99
N PRO A 446 3.57 -28.35 3.17
CA PRO A 446 3.41 -29.71 3.67
C PRO A 446 4.44 -30.05 4.75
N ASP A 447 4.07 -30.85 5.75
CA ASP A 447 4.94 -31.16 6.90
C ASP A 447 6.22 -31.93 6.53
N HIS A 448 6.26 -32.59 5.37
CA HIS A 448 7.45 -33.26 4.83
C HIS A 448 8.42 -32.29 4.13
N ALA A 449 8.11 -30.99 4.11
CA ALA A 449 8.99 -29.94 3.63
C ALA A 449 9.50 -29.12 4.82
N PHE A 450 10.79 -29.24 5.11
CA PHE A 450 11.46 -28.42 6.10
C PHE A 450 11.77 -27.04 5.52
N PHE A 451 11.34 -26.00 6.23
CA PHE A 451 11.65 -24.61 5.95
C PHE A 451 12.12 -23.90 7.22
N SER A 452 13.10 -23.00 7.08
CA SER A 452 13.64 -22.22 8.20
C SER A 452 13.67 -20.73 7.88
N HIS A 453 12.87 -19.92 8.58
CA HIS A 453 12.88 -18.45 8.45
C HIS A 453 14.25 -17.87 8.78
N GLN A 454 14.88 -18.28 9.88
CA GLN A 454 16.19 -17.77 10.29
C GLN A 454 17.26 -17.91 9.20
N GLN A 455 17.27 -19.03 8.47
CA GLN A 455 18.25 -19.25 7.40
C GLN A 455 18.05 -18.25 6.26
N HIS A 456 16.82 -17.92 5.90
CA HIS A 456 16.53 -17.02 4.78
C HIS A 456 16.65 -15.55 5.20
N VAL A 457 16.15 -15.19 6.37
CA VAL A 457 16.14 -13.80 6.88
C VAL A 457 17.50 -13.39 7.41
N THR A 458 18.09 -14.19 8.31
CA THR A 458 19.33 -13.78 9.02
C THR A 458 20.58 -14.08 8.23
N VAL A 459 20.67 -15.28 7.63
CA VAL A 459 21.84 -15.70 6.85
C VAL A 459 21.69 -15.26 5.39
N GLY A 460 20.56 -15.56 4.78
CA GLY A 460 20.28 -15.22 3.37
C GLY A 460 19.96 -13.75 3.11
N LYS A 461 19.71 -12.95 4.16
CA LYS A 461 19.35 -11.52 4.08
C LYS A 461 18.21 -11.23 3.08
N GLN A 462 17.31 -12.18 2.91
CA GLN A 462 16.18 -12.05 2.00
C GLN A 462 15.16 -11.07 2.59
N GLN A 463 14.60 -10.22 1.72
CA GLN A 463 13.52 -9.32 2.12
C GLN A 463 12.22 -10.10 2.28
N CYS A 464 11.41 -9.74 3.27
CA CYS A 464 10.12 -10.40 3.54
C CYS A 464 9.21 -10.38 2.30
N GLN A 465 9.23 -9.25 1.57
CA GLN A 465 8.39 -8.97 0.42
C GLN A 465 8.70 -9.88 -0.77
N THR A 466 9.92 -10.40 -0.87
CA THR A 466 10.30 -11.34 -1.93
C THR A 466 9.46 -12.62 -1.88
N CYS A 467 9.07 -13.06 -0.67
CA CYS A 467 8.29 -14.29 -0.49
C CYS A 467 6.80 -13.99 -0.21
N HIS A 468 6.50 -12.98 0.59
CA HIS A 468 5.14 -12.68 1.05
C HIS A 468 4.44 -11.57 0.26
N GLY A 469 5.11 -10.96 -0.72
CA GLY A 469 4.58 -9.81 -1.46
C GLY A 469 4.63 -8.50 -0.64
N PRO A 470 4.06 -7.40 -1.15
CA PRO A 470 4.04 -6.11 -0.46
C PRO A 470 3.04 -6.13 0.70
N VAL A 471 3.36 -6.85 1.78
CA VAL A 471 2.48 -7.02 2.95
C VAL A 471 2.10 -5.69 3.59
N GLN A 472 2.96 -4.68 3.50
CA GLN A 472 2.67 -3.32 3.98
C GLN A 472 1.55 -2.60 3.19
N GLU A 473 1.10 -3.14 2.07
CA GLU A 473 -0.03 -2.63 1.27
C GLU A 473 -1.28 -3.50 1.46
N MET A 474 -1.18 -4.62 2.20
CA MET A 474 -2.26 -5.58 2.37
C MET A 474 -3.13 -5.25 3.59
N ASP A 475 -4.39 -4.93 3.36
CA ASP A 475 -5.42 -4.83 4.40
C ASP A 475 -5.79 -6.21 4.95
N VAL A 476 -5.79 -7.23 4.09
CA VAL A 476 -5.89 -8.65 4.44
C VAL A 476 -4.75 -9.40 3.78
N VAL A 477 -4.01 -10.19 4.56
CA VAL A 477 -2.91 -10.98 4.01
C VAL A 477 -3.46 -12.01 3.03
N GLU A 478 -2.90 -12.00 1.83
CA GLU A 478 -3.11 -13.03 0.82
C GLU A 478 -1.83 -13.80 0.55
N GLN A 479 -1.97 -15.03 0.04
CA GLN A 479 -0.82 -15.78 -0.43
C GLN A 479 -0.34 -15.22 -1.79
N PHE A 480 0.68 -14.38 -1.75
CA PHE A 480 1.26 -13.77 -2.95
C PHE A 480 2.05 -14.78 -3.80
N SER A 481 3.04 -15.43 -3.19
CA SER A 481 3.88 -16.41 -3.88
C SER A 481 3.23 -17.79 -3.93
N PRO A 482 3.49 -18.60 -4.98
CA PRO A 482 2.89 -19.92 -5.11
C PRO A 482 3.45 -20.91 -4.09
N LEU A 483 4.66 -20.67 -3.59
CA LEU A 483 5.37 -21.54 -2.64
C LEU A 483 5.46 -23.01 -3.08
N THR A 484 5.44 -23.24 -4.39
CA THR A 484 5.64 -24.57 -4.99
C THR A 484 7.11 -24.93 -5.00
N MET A 485 7.42 -26.22 -5.04
CA MET A 485 8.80 -26.71 -5.13
C MET A 485 9.57 -26.08 -6.30
N GLY A 486 8.93 -25.94 -7.47
CA GLY A 486 9.53 -25.33 -8.65
C GLY A 486 9.94 -23.87 -8.42
N TRP A 487 9.11 -23.11 -7.71
CA TRP A 487 9.41 -21.73 -7.33
C TRP A 487 10.61 -21.64 -6.36
N CYS A 488 10.64 -22.51 -5.33
CA CYS A 488 11.78 -22.58 -4.40
C CYS A 488 13.09 -22.91 -5.13
N ILE A 489 13.07 -23.91 -6.02
CA ILE A 489 14.24 -24.32 -6.81
C ILE A 489 14.72 -23.19 -7.71
N GLN A 490 13.80 -22.48 -8.38
CA GLN A 490 14.17 -21.38 -9.25
C GLN A 490 14.84 -20.25 -8.45
N CYS A 491 14.25 -19.88 -7.31
CA CYS A 491 14.83 -18.89 -6.41
C CYS A 491 16.24 -19.30 -5.95
N HIS A 492 16.46 -20.57 -5.58
CA HIS A 492 17.77 -21.06 -5.16
C HIS A 492 18.81 -21.09 -6.30
N LYS A 493 18.39 -21.20 -7.56
CA LYS A 493 19.29 -21.12 -8.72
C LYS A 493 19.77 -19.70 -9.00
N GLU A 494 18.90 -18.72 -8.80
CA GLU A 494 19.15 -17.34 -9.19
C GLU A 494 19.73 -16.49 -8.04
N THR A 495 19.39 -16.85 -6.79
CA THR A 495 19.75 -16.05 -5.63
C THR A 495 21.19 -16.31 -5.20
N SER A 496 21.95 -15.23 -5.12
CA SER A 496 23.31 -15.25 -4.59
C SER A 496 23.33 -15.35 -3.07
N VAL A 497 24.29 -16.10 -2.55
CA VAL A 497 24.54 -16.24 -1.12
C VAL A 497 25.14 -14.94 -0.59
N ALA A 498 24.63 -14.45 0.55
CA ALA A 498 25.20 -13.31 1.25
C ALA A 498 26.51 -13.71 1.95
N THR A 499 27.65 -13.52 1.26
CA THR A 499 28.98 -13.93 1.74
C THR A 499 29.73 -12.82 2.49
N GLN A 500 29.38 -11.55 2.27
CA GLN A 500 30.09 -10.41 2.86
C GLN A 500 29.97 -10.37 4.39
N GLY A 501 31.10 -10.21 5.08
CA GLY A 501 31.15 -10.09 6.54
C GLY A 501 30.86 -11.38 7.31
N ASN A 502 30.88 -12.54 6.63
CA ASN A 502 30.62 -13.83 7.24
C ASN A 502 31.88 -14.71 7.22
N GLY A 503 32.52 -14.85 8.39
CA GLY A 503 33.76 -15.60 8.56
C GLY A 503 33.70 -17.07 8.12
N TYR A 504 32.51 -17.69 8.05
CA TYR A 504 32.36 -19.04 7.49
C TYR A 504 32.64 -19.06 5.98
N TYR A 505 32.12 -18.08 5.23
CA TYR A 505 32.36 -18.00 3.79
C TYR A 505 33.77 -17.53 3.48
N ASP A 506 34.37 -16.71 4.35
CA ASP A 506 35.78 -16.32 4.22
C ASP A 506 36.72 -17.55 4.35
N ASP A 507 36.49 -18.42 5.34
CA ASP A 507 37.24 -19.69 5.46
C ASP A 507 37.00 -20.59 4.24
N LEU A 508 35.74 -20.75 3.83
CA LEU A 508 35.36 -21.60 2.70
C LEU A 508 36.02 -21.11 1.39
N HIS A 509 36.04 -19.81 1.12
CA HIS A 509 36.71 -19.23 -0.03
C HIS A 509 38.23 -19.39 0.03
N SER A 510 38.84 -19.31 1.23
CA SER A 510 40.29 -19.49 1.40
C SER A 510 40.75 -20.94 1.15
N ARG A 511 39.89 -21.91 1.43
CA ARG A 511 40.16 -23.35 1.27
C ARG A 511 39.77 -23.89 -0.11
N MET A 512 39.08 -23.08 -0.90
CA MET A 512 38.58 -23.46 -2.22
C MET A 512 39.75 -23.58 -3.22
N PRO A 513 39.91 -24.71 -3.92
CA PRO A 513 40.92 -24.82 -4.97
C PRO A 513 40.66 -23.81 -6.08
N GLU A 514 41.74 -23.24 -6.65
CA GLU A 514 41.63 -22.17 -7.65
C GLU A 514 40.83 -22.61 -8.89
N GLU A 515 40.94 -23.88 -9.29
CA GLU A 515 40.13 -24.46 -10.38
C GLU A 515 38.63 -24.42 -10.08
N PHE A 516 38.24 -24.76 -8.85
CA PHE A 516 36.83 -24.72 -8.44
C PHE A 516 36.36 -23.28 -8.33
N LYS A 517 37.16 -22.39 -7.73
CA LYS A 517 36.88 -20.96 -7.62
C LYS A 517 36.63 -20.32 -8.99
N ASN A 518 37.47 -20.63 -9.98
CA ASN A 518 37.30 -20.15 -11.35
C ASN A 518 36.04 -20.70 -12.04
N LYS A 519 35.53 -21.84 -11.61
CA LYS A 519 34.32 -22.48 -12.15
C LYS A 519 33.03 -21.91 -11.55
N VAL A 520 32.97 -21.71 -10.22
CA VAL A 520 31.77 -21.26 -9.49
C VAL A 520 31.76 -19.76 -9.17
N MET A 521 32.86 -19.03 -9.39
CA MET A 521 32.88 -17.57 -9.24
C MET A 521 33.13 -16.85 -10.58
N GLN A 522 32.91 -17.52 -11.71
CA GLN A 522 33.20 -16.96 -13.04
C GLN A 522 32.35 -15.71 -13.34
N ASP A 523 31.13 -15.66 -12.81
CA ASP A 523 30.19 -14.54 -12.86
C ASP A 523 30.26 -13.63 -11.63
N GLY A 524 31.24 -13.87 -10.74
CA GLY A 524 31.45 -13.11 -9.50
C GLY A 524 30.44 -13.38 -8.39
N LYS A 525 29.60 -14.42 -8.51
CA LYS A 525 28.54 -14.73 -7.53
C LYS A 525 28.52 -16.23 -7.24
N ILE A 526 28.26 -16.59 -5.98
CA ILE A 526 27.93 -17.97 -5.61
C ILE A 526 26.45 -18.04 -5.30
N THR A 527 25.74 -18.90 -5.99
CA THR A 527 24.30 -19.14 -5.83
C THR A 527 24.02 -20.19 -4.75
N VAL A 528 22.79 -20.22 -4.25
CA VAL A 528 22.36 -21.24 -3.28
C VAL A 528 22.46 -22.65 -3.87
N ASN A 529 22.22 -22.79 -5.18
CA ASN A 529 22.42 -24.05 -5.90
C ASN A 529 23.87 -24.57 -5.83
N GLU A 530 24.86 -23.69 -6.01
CA GLU A 530 26.28 -24.09 -6.06
C GLU A 530 26.83 -24.55 -4.70
N ILE A 531 26.22 -24.12 -3.60
CA ILE A 531 26.51 -24.64 -2.24
C ILE A 531 25.64 -25.86 -1.88
N GLY A 532 24.98 -26.45 -2.87
CA GLY A 532 24.17 -27.66 -2.71
C GLY A 532 22.81 -27.42 -2.07
N GLY A 533 22.27 -26.19 -2.08
CA GLY A 533 20.97 -25.84 -1.49
C GLY A 533 19.75 -26.40 -2.24
N MET A 534 19.93 -27.34 -3.17
CA MET A 534 18.86 -28.06 -3.88
C MET A 534 18.91 -29.58 -3.65
N GLU A 535 19.74 -30.05 -2.72
CA GLU A 535 19.78 -31.46 -2.32
C GLU A 535 18.49 -31.85 -1.57
N CYS A 536 17.88 -32.98 -1.94
CA CYS A 536 16.61 -33.42 -1.35
C CYS A 536 16.64 -33.46 0.19
N ALA A 537 17.73 -33.98 0.77
CA ALA A 537 17.88 -34.15 2.21
C ALA A 537 17.96 -32.82 3.01
N LYS A 538 18.16 -31.68 2.35
CA LYS A 538 18.18 -30.37 3.01
C LYS A 538 16.78 -29.78 3.20
N CYS A 539 15.80 -30.26 2.43
CA CYS A 539 14.43 -29.76 2.44
C CYS A 539 13.38 -30.83 2.76
N HIS A 540 13.67 -32.12 2.56
CA HIS A 540 12.71 -33.21 2.69
C HIS A 540 13.29 -34.38 3.51
N TYR A 541 13.24 -34.26 4.84
CA TYR A 541 13.80 -35.24 5.76
C TYR A 541 12.88 -35.56 6.94
#